data_AF-A0A2N6VJ94-F1
#
_entry.id   AF-A0A2N6VJ94-F1
#
_cell.length_a   1.000
_cell.length_b   1.000
_cell.length_c   1.000
_cell.angle_alpha   90.00
_cell.angle_beta   90.00
_cell.angle_gamma   90.00
#
_symmetry.space_group_name_H-M   'P 1'
#
loop_
_entity.id
_entity.type
_entity.pdbx_description
1 polymer ?
#
loop_
_entity_poly.entity_id
_entity_poly.type
_entity_poly.pdbx_seq_one_letter_code
_entity_poly.pdbx_strand_id
1 'polypeptide(L)' 'ESGSGKSTIAKMFLKLEDITSGSMMFDGEDVATWPKRRLLEFRRRVQPVFQDPYGTLDPMRSIGTSIAEPLVTH' A
#
# COMPACT_ATOMS: atom_id res chain seq x y z
N GLU A 1 -6.10 -23.36 0.47
CA GLU A 1 -5.59 -22.97 -0.86
C GLU A 1 -5.10 -21.52 -0.81
N SER A 2 -3.78 -21.28 -0.87
CA SER A 2 -3.18 -19.96 -0.62
C SER A 2 -2.57 -19.29 -1.87
N GLY A 3 -2.57 -19.97 -3.03
CA GLY A 3 -1.76 -19.60 -4.20
C GLY A 3 -2.39 -18.72 -5.27
N SER A 4 -3.60 -18.16 -5.06
CA SER A 4 -4.33 -17.43 -6.12
C SER A 4 -3.72 -16.09 -6.59
N GLY A 5 -2.61 -15.64 -6.00
CA GLY A 5 -1.89 -14.43 -6.43
C GLY A 5 -2.45 -13.09 -5.93
N LYS A 6 -3.53 -13.07 -5.13
CA LYS A 6 -4.15 -11.84 -4.61
C LYS A 6 -3.16 -10.92 -3.86
N SER A 7 -2.35 -11.49 -2.97
CA SER A 7 -1.36 -10.72 -2.21
C SER A 7 -0.27 -10.13 -3.10
N THR A 8 0.14 -10.86 -4.13
CA THR A 8 1.10 -10.36 -5.14
C THR A 8 0.51 -9.19 -5.91
N ILE A 9 -0.73 -9.29 -6.37
CA ILE A 9 -1.44 -8.19 -7.06
C ILE A 9 -1.54 -6.96 -6.16
N ALA A 10 -1.91 -7.13 -4.89
CA ALA A 10 -2.01 -6.01 -3.95
C ALA A 10 -0.66 -5.29 -3.75
N LYS A 11 0.43 -6.05 -3.61
CA LYS A 11 1.79 -5.48 -3.49
C LYS A 11 2.24 -4.77 -4.76
N MET A 12 1.95 -5.33 -5.93
CA MET A 12 2.24 -4.70 -7.22
C MET A 12 1.48 -3.37 -7.35
N PHE A 13 0.19 -3.35 -7.00
CA PHE A 13 -0.64 -2.14 -7.07
C PHE A 13 -0.14 -1.01 -6.15
N LEU A 14 0.38 -1.35 -4.96
CA LEU A 14 0.97 -0.40 -4.02
C LEU A 14 2.41 0.00 -4.38
N LYS A 15 2.94 -0.55 -5.48
CA LYS A 15 4.32 -0.40 -5.94
C LYS A 15 5.33 -0.81 -4.85
N LEU A 16 5.00 -1.89 -4.13
CA LEU A 16 5.90 -2.61 -3.22
C LEU A 16 6.67 -3.71 -3.97
N GLU A 17 6.13 -4.17 -5.10
CA GLU A 17 6.76 -5.05 -6.08
C GLU A 17 6.54 -4.45 -7.48
N ASP A 18 7.46 -4.68 -8.42
CA ASP A 18 7.33 -4.22 -9.81
C ASP A 18 6.48 -5.18 -10.65
N ILE A 19 5.72 -4.64 -11.61
CA ILE A 19 5.03 -5.47 -12.60
C ILE A 19 6.03 -5.92 -13.67
N THR A 20 5.92 -7.17 -14.10
CA THR A 20 6.72 -7.67 -15.23
C THR A 20 6.21 -7.14 -16.57
N SER A 21 4.88 -7.04 -16.73
CA SER A 21 4.22 -6.56 -17.95
C SER A 21 2.76 -6.15 -17.66
N GLY A 22 2.14 -5.47 -18.62
CA GLY A 22 0.77 -4.96 -18.52
C GLY A 22 0.70 -3.53 -17.98
N SER A 23 -0.49 -3.12 -17.55
CA SER A 23 -0.75 -1.78 -17.00
C SER A 23 -1.56 -1.87 -15.71
N MET A 24 -1.41 -0.88 -14.83
CA MET A 24 -2.18 -0.75 -13.60
C MET A 24 -2.87 0.60 -13.58
N MET A 25 -4.19 0.60 -13.77
CA MET A 25 -4.95 1.83 -13.92
C MET A 25 -5.50 2.33 -12.59
N PHE A 26 -5.33 3.61 -12.32
CA PHE A 26 -6.02 4.34 -11.24
C PHE A 26 -6.44 5.71 -11.76
N ASP A 27 -7.71 6.06 -11.60
CA ASP A 27 -8.31 7.30 -12.14
C ASP A 27 -8.01 7.54 -13.64
N GLY A 28 -8.01 6.47 -14.43
CA GLY A 28 -7.76 6.57 -15.88
C GLY A 28 -6.29 6.72 -16.28
N GLU A 29 -5.37 6.62 -15.34
CA GLU A 29 -3.93 6.74 -15.59
C GLU A 29 -3.15 5.49 -15.17
N ASP A 30 -2.08 5.18 -15.89
CA ASP A 30 -1.23 4.03 -15.58
C ASP A 30 -0.22 4.34 -14.46
N VAL A 31 -0.50 3.81 -13.27
CA VAL A 31 0.29 3.94 -12.06
C VAL A 31 1.69 3.33 -12.21
N ALA A 32 1.87 2.35 -13.10
CA ALA A 32 3.15 1.68 -13.29
C ALA A 32 4.26 2.63 -13.76
N THR A 33 3.87 3.73 -14.42
CA THR A 33 4.77 4.72 -15.03
C THR A 33 5.04 5.93 -14.13
N TRP A 34 4.41 6.00 -12.95
CA TRP A 34 4.46 7.18 -12.11
C TRP A 34 5.80 7.37 -11.38
N PRO A 35 6.31 8.62 -11.27
CA PRO A 35 7.49 8.91 -10.47
C PRO A 35 7.19 8.82 -8.97
N LYS A 36 8.24 8.64 -8.15
CA LYS A 36 8.13 8.50 -6.67
C LYS A 36 7.22 9.54 -6.00
N ARG A 37 7.29 10.80 -6.43
CA ARG A 37 6.46 11.89 -5.88
C ARG A 37 4.96 11.62 -6.05
N ARG A 38 4.55 11.17 -7.24
CA ARG A 38 3.15 10.90 -7.55
C ARG A 38 2.65 9.61 -6.89
N LEU A 39 3.53 8.62 -6.73
CA LEU A 39 3.24 7.42 -5.94
C LEU A 39 2.98 7.74 -4.46
N LEU A 40 3.61 8.78 -3.90
CA LEU A 40 3.35 9.21 -2.53
C LEU A 40 1.92 9.78 -2.38
N GLU A 41 1.50 10.63 -3.32
CA GLU A 41 0.14 11.17 -3.38
C GLU A 41 -0.92 10.07 -3.57
N PHE A 42 -0.63 9.10 -4.43
CA PHE A 42 -1.45 7.91 -4.63
C PHE A 42 -1.64 7.09 -3.35
N ARG A 43 -0.56 6.81 -2.63
CA ARG A 43 -0.61 6.05 -1.38
C ARG A 43 -1.46 6.74 -0.33
N ARG A 44 -1.55 8.08 -0.29
CA ARG A 44 -2.48 8.79 0.61
C ARG A 44 -3.96 8.48 0.31
N ARG A 45 -4.29 8.09 -0.92
CA ARG A 45 -5.65 7.75 -1.37
C ARG A 45 -5.93 6.24 -1.34
N VAL A 46 -4.89 5.41 -1.31
CA VAL A 46 -4.98 3.95 -1.36
C VAL A 46 -4.14 3.34 -0.24
N GLN A 47 -4.82 2.84 0.79
CA GLN A 47 -4.19 2.23 1.96
C GLN A 47 -4.55 0.74 2.03
N PRO A 48 -3.57 -0.17 2.12
CA PRO A 48 -3.84 -1.60 2.29
C PRO A 48 -4.42 -1.89 3.67
N VAL A 49 -5.31 -2.89 3.72
CA VAL A 49 -5.66 -3.61 4.95
C VAL A 49 -5.19 -5.05 4.78
N PHE A 50 -4.12 -5.42 5.47
CA PHE A 50 -3.58 -6.78 5.40
C PHE A 50 -4.38 -7.74 6.29
N GLN A 51 -4.45 -9.02 5.88
CA GLN A 51 -5.25 -10.03 6.55
C GLN A 51 -4.78 -10.37 7.98
N ASP A 52 -3.52 -10.07 8.32
CA ASP A 52 -2.99 -10.22 9.67
C ASP A 52 -2.64 -8.84 10.25
N PRO A 53 -3.59 -8.17 10.92
CA PRO A 53 -3.35 -6.86 11.52
C PRO A 53 -2.49 -6.94 12.78
N TYR A 54 -2.38 -8.11 13.42
CA TYR A 54 -1.70 -8.25 14.71
C TYR A 54 -0.18 -8.07 14.60
N GLY A 55 0.42 -8.41 13.46
CA GLY A 55 1.85 -8.20 13.21
C GLY A 55 2.25 -6.75 12.94
N THR A 56 1.29 -5.83 12.78
CA THR A 56 1.55 -4.43 12.39
C THR A 56 1.42 -3.43 13.54
N LEU A 57 0.87 -3.84 14.69
CA LEU A 57 0.73 -2.99 15.86
C LEU A 57 1.90 -3.26 16.82
N ASP A 58 2.68 -2.21 17.11
CA ASP A 58 3.70 -2.25 18.16
C ASP A 58 2.99 -2.26 19.53
N PRO A 59 3.09 -3.33 20.33
CA PRO A 59 2.44 -3.42 21.63
C PRO A 59 2.98 -2.41 22.66
N MET A 60 4.14 -1.80 22.37
CA MET A 60 4.70 -0.72 23.19
C MET A 60 4.08 0.66 22.89
N ARG A 61 3.23 0.77 21.87
CA ARG A 61 2.60 2.03 21.46
C ARG A 61 1.11 2.04 21.77
N SER A 62 0.62 3.20 22.21
CA SER A 62 -0.82 3.40 22.41
C SER A 62 -1.56 3.40 21.08
N ILE A 63 -2.84 2.99 21.09
CA ILE A 63 -3.72 3.06 19.91
C ILE A 63 -3.72 4.48 19.32
N GLY A 64 -3.79 5.52 20.17
CA GLY A 64 -3.76 6.91 19.72
C GLY A 64 -2.46 7.27 19.01
N THR A 65 -1.32 6.80 19.49
CA THR A 65 -0.01 6.99 18.84
C THR A 65 0.03 6.30 17.49
N SER A 66 -0.44 5.06 17.39
CA SER A 66 -0.45 4.30 16.12
C SER A 66 -1.37 4.90 15.06
N ILE A 67 -2.50 5.50 15.46
CA ILE A 67 -3.40 6.21 14.55
C ILE A 67 -2.82 7.58 14.14
N ALA A 68 -2.19 8.30 15.09
CA ALA A 68 -1.68 9.65 14.84
C ALA A 68 -0.37 9.68 14.05
N GLU A 69 0.51 8.70 14.24
CA GLU A 69 1.82 8.65 13.56
C GLU A 69 1.76 8.91 12.04
N PRO A 70 0.93 8.19 11.25
CA PRO A 70 0.88 8.41 9.80
C PRO A 70 0.29 9.78 9.43
N LEU A 71 -0.46 10.43 10.33
CA LEU A 71 -1.05 11.76 10.12
C LEU A 71 -0.06 12.90 10.41
N VAL A 72 0.94 12.67 11.26
CA VAL A 72 1.93 13.69 11.68
C VAL A 72 3.22 13.60 10.85
N THR A 73 3.56 12.41 10.35
CA THR A 73 4.82 12.14 9.64
C THR A 73 4.76 12.50 8.15
N HIS A 74 3.55 12.65 7.59
CA HIS A 74 3.29 12.86 6.16
C HIS A 74 2.34 14.02 5.91
#